data_AF-A0A7J8PVX6-F1
#
_entry.id   AF-A0A7J8PVX6-F1
#
_cell.length_a   1.000
_cell.length_b   1.000
_cell.length_c   1.000
_cell.angle_alpha   90.00
_cell.angle_beta   90.00
_cell.angle_gamma   90.00
#
_symmetry.space_group_name_H-M   'P 1'
#
loop_
_entity.id
_entity.type
_entity.pdbx_description
1 polymer ?
#
loop_
_entity_poly.entity_id
_entity_poly.type
_entity_poly.pdbx_seq_one_letter_code
_entity_poly.pdbx_strand_id
1 'polypeptide(L)'
;VFLITALISLVCQVCSVTAGDIVHDDDLAPKKPGCENDFVLVKVQTWIDGIEDAEFVGVGARFGTTIVSKEKNANQRRLILSDPRDCCSAPKN
;
A
#
# COMPACT_ATOMS: atom_id res chain seq x y z
N VAL A 1 -7.72 42.04 -24.00
CA VAL A 1 -6.72 41.61 -22.98
C VAL A 1 -7.39 41.00 -21.77
N PHE A 2 -8.24 41.73 -21.03
CA PHE A 2 -8.95 41.22 -19.84
C PHE A 2 -9.75 39.92 -20.03
N LEU A 3 -10.46 39.79 -21.16
CA LEU A 3 -11.22 38.58 -21.47
C LEU A 3 -10.32 37.37 -21.77
N ILE A 4 -9.17 37.62 -22.39
CA ILE A 4 -8.17 36.58 -22.69
C ILE A 4 -7.53 36.10 -21.39
N THR A 5 -7.16 37.01 -20.49
CA THR A 5 -6.60 36.67 -19.18
C THR A 5 -7.59 35.94 -18.28
N ALA A 6 -8.87 36.33 -18.31
CA ALA A 6 -9.93 35.65 -17.56
C ALA A 6 -10.16 34.22 -18.07
N LEU A 7 -10.15 34.02 -19.41
CA LEU A 7 -10.31 32.72 -20.03
C LEU A 7 -9.13 31.78 -19.69
N ILE A 8 -7.90 32.29 -19.75
CA ILE A 8 -6.71 31.52 -19.36
C ILE A 8 -6.78 31.12 -17.89
N SER A 9 -7.19 32.02 -17.00
CA SER A 9 -7.31 31.71 -15.57
C SER A 9 -8.38 30.64 -15.29
N LEU A 10 -9.49 30.64 -16.04
CA LEU A 10 -10.57 29.66 -15.93
C LEU A 10 -10.15 28.27 -16.45
N VAL A 11 -9.36 28.23 -17.52
CA VAL A 11 -8.84 26.97 -18.10
C VAL A 11 -7.69 26.39 -17.28
N CYS A 12 -6.89 27.23 -16.62
CA CYS A 12 -5.79 26.81 -15.74
C CYS A 12 -6.25 26.39 -14.34
N GLN A 13 -7.56 26.39 -14.07
CA GLN A 13 -8.13 25.86 -12.84
C GLN A 13 -8.11 24.33 -12.90
N VAL A 14 -6.90 23.77 -12.85
CA VAL A 14 -6.67 22.34 -12.69
C VAL A 14 -7.34 21.91 -11.39
N CYS A 15 -8.37 21.06 -11.51
CA CYS A 15 -8.96 20.38 -10.37
C CYS A 15 -7.84 19.63 -9.64
N SER A 16 -7.44 20.12 -8.47
CA SER A 16 -6.54 19.37 -7.59
C SER A 16 -7.30 18.13 -7.13
N VAL A 17 -6.90 16.98 -7.65
CA VAL A 17 -7.47 15.69 -7.25
C VAL A 17 -6.62 15.15 -6.11
N THR A 18 -7.20 15.08 -4.92
CA THR A 18 -6.61 14.37 -3.78
C THR A 18 -7.00 12.90 -3.89
N ALA A 19 -6.07 12.05 -4.34
CA ALA A 19 -6.27 10.59 -4.32
C ALA A 19 -5.85 10.05 -2.94
N GLY A 20 -6.83 9.65 -2.12
CA GLY A 20 -6.60 8.93 -0.86
C GLY A 20 -6.40 7.43 -1.09
N ASP A 21 -6.00 6.71 -0.05
CA ASP A 21 -5.90 5.25 -0.08
C ASP A 21 -7.31 4.61 -0.11
N ILE A 22 -7.39 3.42 -0.71
CA ILE A 22 -8.62 2.61 -0.68
C ILE A 22 -8.68 1.92 0.66
N VAL A 23 -9.47 2.49 1.55
CA VAL A 23 -9.70 1.98 2.90
C VAL A 23 -11.11 1.43 2.99
N HIS A 24 -11.23 0.20 3.49
CA HIS A 24 -12.51 -0.43 3.78
C HIS A 24 -12.51 -0.89 5.24
N ASP A 25 -13.45 -0.41 6.04
CA ASP A 25 -13.72 -1.05 7.34
C ASP A 25 -14.73 -2.18 7.14
N ASP A 26 -14.56 -3.25 7.91
CA ASP A 26 -15.49 -4.38 7.97
C ASP A 26 -15.95 -4.56 9.41
N ASP A 27 -17.27 -4.54 9.61
CA ASP A 27 -17.90 -4.73 10.91
C ASP A 27 -17.98 -6.20 11.33
N LEU A 28 -17.76 -7.15 10.40
CA LEU A 28 -17.89 -8.58 10.63
C LEU A 28 -16.62 -9.22 11.17
N ALA A 29 -15.45 -8.74 10.73
CA ALA A 29 -14.17 -9.29 11.14
C ALA A 29 -13.87 -8.95 12.63
N PRO A 30 -13.51 -9.96 13.47
CA PRO A 30 -13.29 -9.78 14.90
C PRO A 30 -12.30 -8.66 15.20
N LYS A 31 -12.72 -7.80 16.13
CA LYS A 31 -11.97 -6.65 16.60
C LYS A 31 -11.17 -7.04 17.88
N LYS A 32 -9.83 -7.18 17.78
CA LYS A 32 -8.88 -7.39 18.89
C LYS A 32 -8.08 -6.11 19.21
N PRO A 33 -7.97 -5.70 20.49
CA PRO A 33 -7.13 -4.57 20.89
C PRO A 33 -5.70 -4.65 20.32
N GLY A 34 -5.30 -3.60 19.60
CA GLY A 34 -4.01 -3.53 18.89
C GLY A 34 -3.99 -4.14 17.48
N CYS A 35 -5.14 -4.62 16.97
CA CYS A 35 -5.30 -5.23 15.64
C CYS A 35 -6.60 -4.73 14.97
N GLU A 36 -6.88 -3.44 15.16
CA GLU A 36 -8.12 -2.75 14.75
C GLU A 36 -7.94 -1.85 13.53
N ASN A 37 -6.82 -1.96 12.82
CA ASN A 37 -6.59 -1.12 11.65
C ASN A 37 -7.56 -1.51 10.54
N ASP A 38 -7.89 -0.53 9.71
CA ASP A 38 -8.75 -0.74 8.55
C ASP A 38 -8.12 -1.71 7.53
N PHE A 39 -8.95 -2.29 6.65
CA PHE A 39 -8.41 -3.00 5.49
C PHE A 39 -7.85 -1.98 4.50
N VAL A 40 -6.59 -2.16 4.15
CA VAL A 40 -5.91 -1.32 3.17
C VAL A 40 -5.50 -2.18 1.98
N LEU A 41 -5.80 -1.69 0.77
CA LEU A 41 -5.32 -2.31 -0.45
C LEU A 41 -3.90 -1.83 -0.75
N VAL A 42 -2.93 -2.74 -0.73
CA VAL A 42 -1.52 -2.42 -0.96
C VAL A 42 -1.00 -3.03 -2.26
N LYS A 43 0.06 -2.39 -2.77
CA LYS A 43 0.91 -2.90 -3.84
C LYS A 43 2.28 -3.19 -3.25
N VAL A 44 2.75 -4.43 -3.40
CA VAL A 44 4.03 -4.88 -2.86
C VAL A 44 5.02 -4.99 -4.01
N GLN A 45 6.04 -4.14 -3.99
CA GLN A 45 7.18 -4.25 -4.90
C GLN A 45 8.20 -5.25 -4.32
N THR A 46 8.84 -6.02 -5.18
CA THR A 46 9.85 -7.00 -4.77
C THR A 46 11.16 -6.77 -5.51
N TRP A 47 12.26 -7.21 -4.90
CA TRP A 47 13.59 -7.12 -5.47
C TRP A 47 14.34 -8.43 -5.24
N ILE A 48 14.95 -8.98 -6.28
CA ILE A 48 15.83 -10.15 -6.22
C ILE A 48 17.23 -9.68 -6.59
N ASP A 49 18.19 -9.86 -5.68
CA ASP A 49 19.57 -9.40 -5.84
C ASP A 49 19.72 -7.91 -6.21
N GLY A 50 18.80 -7.08 -5.71
CA GLY A 50 18.77 -5.63 -5.94
C GLY A 50 18.11 -5.20 -7.25
N ILE A 51 17.62 -6.16 -8.06
CA ILE A 51 16.89 -5.90 -9.30
C ILE A 51 15.39 -6.01 -9.00
N GLU A 52 14.60 -5.02 -9.43
CA GLU A 52 13.14 -5.05 -9.28
C GLU A 52 12.57 -6.28 -10.00
N ASP A 53 11.72 -7.03 -9.30
CA ASP A 53 11.04 -8.23 -9.79
C ASP A 53 9.52 -8.00 -9.75
N ALA A 54 8.74 -9.04 -10.06
CA ALA A 54 7.29 -9.01 -10.12
C ALA A 54 6.65 -8.35 -8.88
N GLU A 55 5.71 -7.44 -9.14
CA GLU A 55 4.91 -6.79 -8.12
C GLU A 55 3.66 -7.60 -7.79
N PHE A 56 3.26 -7.59 -6.52
CA PHE A 56 1.99 -8.13 -6.07
C PHE A 56 0.99 -6.97 -5.92
N VAL A 57 0.01 -6.93 -6.81
CA VAL A 57 -1.07 -5.93 -6.81
C VAL A 57 -2.35 -6.52 -6.23
N GLY A 58 -3.16 -5.67 -5.58
CA GLY A 58 -4.47 -6.07 -5.08
C GLY A 58 -4.45 -6.86 -3.76
N VAL A 59 -3.37 -6.75 -2.98
CA VAL A 59 -3.30 -7.39 -1.67
C VAL A 59 -4.09 -6.55 -0.67
N GLY A 60 -5.25 -7.05 -0.23
CA GLY A 60 -6.07 -6.42 0.81
C GLY A 60 -5.96 -7.17 2.12
N ALA A 61 -5.56 -6.48 3.19
CA ALA A 61 -5.48 -7.06 4.54
C ALA A 61 -5.61 -5.99 5.62
N ARG A 62 -5.93 -6.43 6.86
CA ARG A 62 -5.69 -5.64 8.07
C ARG A 62 -4.25 -5.86 8.50
N PHE A 63 -3.46 -4.80 8.47
CA PHE A 63 -2.06 -4.85 8.91
C PHE A 63 -1.98 -4.51 10.40
N GLY A 64 -1.08 -5.17 11.14
CA GLY A 64 -0.90 -4.91 12.57
C GLY A 64 -0.38 -3.50 12.87
N THR A 65 0.31 -2.89 11.91
CA THR A 65 0.73 -1.48 11.95
C THR A 65 -0.06 -0.70 10.90
N THR A 66 -0.41 0.54 11.21
CA THR A 66 -1.04 1.45 10.24
C THR A 66 -0.10 1.66 9.05
N ILE A 67 -0.52 1.24 7.87
CA ILE A 67 0.19 1.51 6.62
C ILE A 67 -0.32 2.85 6.11
N VAL A 68 0.52 3.89 6.22
CA VAL A 68 0.21 5.23 5.71
C VAL A 68 0.57 5.34 4.23
N SER A 69 -0.23 6.10 3.49
CA SER A 69 -0.20 6.21 2.03
C SER A 69 1.19 6.48 1.44
N LYS A 70 1.59 5.62 0.49
CA LYS A 70 2.55 5.86 -0.58
C LYS A 70 3.90 6.46 -0.18
N GLU A 71 4.74 5.69 0.50
CA GLU A 71 6.18 5.89 0.40
C GLU A 71 6.67 5.34 -0.95
N LYS A 72 6.99 6.23 -1.90
CA LYS A 72 7.64 5.85 -3.18
C LYS A 72 8.96 5.11 -2.96
N ASN A 73 9.58 5.26 -1.79
CA ASN A 73 10.84 4.65 -1.39
C ASN A 73 10.74 4.08 0.04
N ALA A 74 9.82 3.14 0.26
CA ALA A 74 9.76 2.45 1.54
C ALA A 74 11.08 1.70 1.80
N ASN A 75 11.49 1.58 3.06
CA ASN A 75 12.69 0.86 3.44
C ASN A 75 12.60 -0.61 3.02
N GLN A 76 13.45 -1.02 2.07
CA GLN A 76 13.57 -2.41 1.68
C GLN A 76 14.17 -3.21 2.83
N ARG A 77 13.51 -4.30 3.21
CA ARG A 77 14.03 -5.26 4.19
C ARG A 77 14.30 -6.59 3.49
N ARG A 78 15.42 -7.23 3.85
CA ARG A 78 15.73 -8.58 3.36
C ARG A 78 14.63 -9.54 3.82
N LEU A 79 14.06 -10.26 2.87
CA LEU A 79 13.13 -11.35 3.13
C LEU A 79 13.88 -12.68 3.16
N ILE A 80 13.41 -13.61 3.98
CA ILE A 80 13.91 -14.99 4.05
C ILE A 80 12.71 -15.90 3.86
N LEU A 81 12.87 -16.93 3.04
CA LEU A 81 11.87 -17.98 2.91
C LEU A 81 12.04 -18.96 4.08
N SER A 82 10.97 -19.18 4.83
CA SER A 82 10.98 -20.18 5.90
C SER A 82 11.18 -21.60 5.35
N ASP A 83 11.95 -22.40 6.08
CA ASP A 83 12.12 -23.84 5.85
C ASP A 83 11.94 -24.60 7.18
N PRO A 84 10.82 -25.35 7.37
CA PRO A 84 9.75 -25.57 6.41
C PRO A 84 8.85 -24.34 6.25
N ARG A 85 8.21 -24.21 5.07
CA ARG A 85 7.37 -23.05 4.72
C ARG A 85 6.22 -22.79 5.71
N ASP A 86 5.75 -23.84 6.36
CA ASP A 86 4.67 -23.77 7.34
C ASP A 86 5.11 -23.16 8.69
N CYS A 87 6.41 -22.99 8.93
CA CYS A 87 7.00 -22.59 10.21
C CYS A 87 6.57 -23.46 11.41
N CYS A 88 5.93 -24.60 11.16
CA CYS A 88 5.31 -25.45 12.16
C CYS A 88 5.99 -26.82 12.23
N SER A 89 6.46 -27.32 11.08
CA SER A 89 7.16 -28.59 10.98
C SER A 89 8.63 -28.45 11.42
N ALA A 90 9.25 -29.57 11.80
CA ALA A 90 10.68 -29.59 12.08
C ALA A 90 11.48 -29.27 10.80
N PRO A 91 12.57 -28.47 10.89
CA PRO A 91 13.49 -28.26 9.77
C PRO A 91 14.04 -29.60 9.27
N LYS A 92 14.14 -29.73 7.95
CA LYS A 92 14.77 -30.91 7.34
C LYS A 92 16.29 -30.70 7.34
N ASN A 93 16.94 -31.00 8.46
CA ASN A 93 18.39 -31.21 8.56
C ASN A 93 18.66 -32.55 9.23
#